data_AF-A0A939AVP8-F1
#
_entry.id   AF-A0A939AVP8-F1
#
_cell.length_a   1.000
_cell.length_b   1.000
_cell.length_c   1.000
_cell.angle_alpha   90.00
_cell.angle_beta   90.00
_cell.angle_gamma   90.00
#
_symmetry.space_group_name_H-M   'P 1'
#
loop_
_entity.id
_entity.type
_entity.pdbx_description
1 polymer ?
#
loop_
_entity_poly.entity_id
_entity_poly.type
_entity_poly.pdbx_seq_one_letter_code
_entity_poly.pdbx_strand_id
1 'polypeptide(L)'
;MKSGHPYKLNKVVDAKAPKYPFSEVAKLPASYDWKDISYVIGGYGWKVRFMDKQGYIITDWITTTATISDTKFLNQYNFANPIVGKDAGWVTYNSGRKQMKYDCGACHTTGYSTQGNQDKLPGIVGTWAEPGIQCEECHGPGSLHASNPRGFAPKIERDSELCGKCHIRGPIEVVEAKDGFIEHHEQYEELFQSKHVTINCVTCHNPHRGVIQLRQAKQPTTRTKCENCHFEQAKVQTAAHTAVKVDCIECHMPRIVKTAWGDAAKFTGDIRAHLMAIDPDSLTSFSADGKTANSQIGLDFACKQCHVQGGRATVKTDDQLKAVAKDYHTPKK
;
A
#
# COMPACT_ATOMS: atom_id res chain seq x y z
N MET A 1 11.78 10.11 -11.52
CA MET A 1 10.69 9.15 -11.22
C MET A 1 9.45 9.92 -10.78
N LYS A 2 8.23 9.46 -11.10
CA LYS A 2 6.96 10.14 -10.75
C LYS A 2 6.11 9.22 -9.86
N SER A 3 6.69 8.78 -8.74
CA SER A 3 6.10 7.95 -7.67
C SER A 3 6.50 8.60 -6.32
N GLY A 4 5.92 8.32 -5.16
CA GLY A 4 5.85 7.09 -4.39
C GLY A 4 7.18 6.81 -3.71
N HIS A 5 8.00 6.08 -4.45
CA HIS A 5 9.19 5.37 -4.01
C HIS A 5 10.31 6.27 -3.46
N PRO A 6 10.68 7.40 -4.11
CA PRO A 6 11.75 8.27 -3.61
C PRO A 6 11.45 8.94 -2.27
N TYR A 7 10.19 8.89 -1.82
CA TYR A 7 9.72 9.59 -0.63
C TYR A 7 9.32 8.61 0.49
N LYS A 8 9.71 7.33 0.40
CA LYS A 8 9.46 6.34 1.46
C LYS A 8 10.20 6.66 2.76
N LEU A 9 11.34 7.33 2.66
CA LEU A 9 12.11 7.87 3.77
C LEU A 9 12.69 9.21 3.36
N ASN A 10 12.58 10.23 4.21
CA ASN A 10 13.03 11.59 3.90
C ASN A 10 13.82 12.13 5.09
N LYS A 11 15.07 12.56 4.84
CA LYS A 11 15.90 13.19 5.88
C LYS A 11 15.37 14.59 6.17
N VAL A 12 15.32 14.96 7.45
CA VAL A 12 15.01 16.33 7.87
C VAL A 12 16.30 17.14 7.87
N VAL A 13 16.31 18.22 7.09
CA VAL A 13 17.45 19.13 6.93
C VAL A 13 17.03 20.52 7.41
N ASP A 14 17.91 21.20 8.13
CA ASP A 14 17.69 22.55 8.69
C ASP A 14 16.41 22.71 9.52
N ALA A 15 15.98 21.64 10.20
CA ALA A 15 14.73 21.61 10.97
C ALA A 15 13.50 22.06 10.14
N LYS A 16 13.44 21.64 8.87
CA LYS A 16 12.31 21.93 7.97
C LYS A 16 11.63 20.66 7.49
N ALA A 17 10.32 20.75 7.32
CA ALA A 17 9.51 19.70 6.73
C ALA A 17 10.05 19.29 5.34
N PRO A 18 10.18 17.99 5.05
CA PRO A 18 10.49 17.54 3.69
C PRO A 18 9.41 17.98 2.71
N LYS A 19 9.82 18.27 1.47
CA LYS A 19 8.90 18.67 0.40
C LYS A 19 8.43 17.45 -0.37
N TYR A 20 7.12 17.32 -0.55
CA TYR A 20 6.51 16.27 -1.37
C TYR A 20 5.77 16.89 -2.55
N PRO A 21 5.71 16.19 -3.71
CA PRO A 21 5.03 16.75 -4.89
C PRO A 21 3.49 16.92 -4.82
N PHE A 22 2.77 16.22 -3.93
CA PHE A 22 1.28 16.18 -3.91
C PHE A 22 0.73 16.00 -2.48
N SER A 23 1.58 16.10 -1.47
CA SER A 23 1.19 16.02 -0.06
C SER A 23 2.00 17.03 0.74
N GLU A 24 1.52 17.33 1.95
CA GLU A 24 2.22 18.19 2.87
C GLU A 24 2.25 17.52 4.24
N VAL A 25 3.42 17.47 4.86
CA VAL A 25 3.57 17.03 6.25
C VAL A 25 3.82 18.29 7.07
N ALA A 26 2.74 18.92 7.52
CA ALA A 26 2.82 20.11 8.38
C ALA A 26 2.67 19.80 9.87
N LYS A 27 2.11 18.62 10.20
CA LYS A 27 1.79 18.23 11.57
C LYS A 27 2.81 17.22 12.09
N LEU A 28 3.30 17.48 13.30
CA LEU A 28 4.18 16.58 14.05
C LEU A 28 3.41 15.97 15.24
N PRO A 29 3.88 14.85 15.80
CA PRO A 29 3.33 14.31 17.04
C PRO A 29 3.41 15.39 18.13
N ALA A 30 2.43 15.38 19.04
CA ALA A 30 2.40 16.37 20.11
C ALA A 30 3.73 16.38 20.89
N SER A 31 4.17 17.55 21.33
CA SER A 31 5.47 17.84 21.98
C SER A 31 6.72 17.84 21.09
N TYR A 32 6.64 17.49 19.81
CA TYR A 32 7.79 17.53 18.90
C TYR A 32 7.79 18.73 17.96
N ASP A 33 8.98 19.30 17.73
CA ASP A 33 9.25 20.26 16.67
C ASP A 33 10.18 19.65 15.61
N TRP A 34 10.30 20.27 14.44
CA TRP A 34 11.18 19.80 13.37
C TRP A 34 12.65 19.70 13.75
N LYS A 35 13.10 20.45 14.77
CA LYS A 35 14.45 20.34 15.32
C LYS A 35 14.71 18.99 15.98
N ASP A 36 13.66 18.33 16.46
CA ASP A 36 13.71 17.06 17.19
C ASP A 36 13.63 15.84 16.25
N ILE A 37 13.38 16.07 14.96
CA ILE A 37 13.19 15.02 13.96
C ILE A 37 14.49 14.82 13.16
N SER A 38 14.90 13.56 13.00
CA SER A 38 15.99 13.18 12.08
C SER A 38 15.46 12.78 10.70
N TYR A 39 14.39 11.98 10.67
CA TYR A 39 13.81 11.42 9.46
C TYR A 39 12.28 11.38 9.54
N VAL A 40 11.66 11.50 8.37
CA VAL A 40 10.23 11.29 8.15
C VAL A 40 10.04 10.00 7.34
N ILE A 41 9.24 9.07 7.89
CA ILE A 41 8.92 7.79 7.27
C ILE A 41 7.58 7.94 6.54
N GLY A 42 7.58 7.74 5.23
CA GLY A 42 6.41 7.97 4.39
C GLY A 42 6.15 9.47 4.15
N GLY A 43 4.88 9.89 4.25
CA GLY A 43 4.47 11.26 3.91
C GLY A 43 3.93 11.43 2.49
N TYR A 44 4.07 10.40 1.64
CA TYR A 44 3.52 10.36 0.28
C TYR A 44 2.12 9.71 0.26
N GLY A 45 1.10 10.42 0.76
CA GLY A 45 -0.32 10.15 0.44
C GLY A 45 -1.15 9.27 1.38
N TRP A 46 -0.58 8.31 2.12
CA TRP A 46 -1.37 7.44 3.03
C TRP A 46 -1.18 7.74 4.51
N LYS A 47 0.07 7.68 4.97
CA LYS A 47 0.43 7.93 6.36
C LYS A 47 1.86 8.45 6.49
N VAL A 48 2.15 9.03 7.64
CA VAL A 48 3.48 9.50 8.01
C VAL A 48 3.80 9.18 9.46
N ARG A 49 5.07 8.85 9.70
CA ARG A 49 5.68 8.64 11.02
C ARG A 49 7.03 9.33 11.06
N PHE A 50 7.63 9.40 12.24
CA PHE A 50 8.80 10.24 12.49
C PHE A 50 9.84 9.50 13.31
N MET A 51 11.11 9.85 13.11
CA MET A 51 12.22 9.42 13.95
C MET A 51 12.79 10.58 14.75
N ASP A 52 13.17 10.32 16.00
CA ASP A 52 13.84 11.28 16.88
C ASP A 52 15.28 11.57 16.44
N LYS A 53 16.00 12.44 17.15
CA LYS A 53 17.40 12.77 16.85
C LYS A 53 18.38 11.62 17.01
N GLN A 54 18.00 10.53 17.68
CA GLN A 54 18.79 9.33 17.87
C GLN A 54 18.41 8.23 16.86
N GLY A 55 17.44 8.50 15.98
CA GLY A 55 17.01 7.61 14.91
C GLY A 55 15.97 6.57 15.33
N TYR A 56 15.42 6.65 16.54
CA TYR A 56 14.33 5.77 16.97
C TYR A 56 13.01 6.27 16.41
N ILE A 57 12.12 5.35 16.06
CA ILE A 57 10.73 5.68 15.70
C ILE A 57 10.08 6.29 16.93
N ILE A 58 9.48 7.47 16.76
CA ILE A 58 8.78 8.19 17.81
C ILE A 58 7.51 7.42 18.17
N THR A 59 7.48 6.89 19.38
CA THR A 59 6.39 6.09 19.96
C THR A 59 5.90 6.66 21.28
N ASP A 60 6.51 7.75 21.76
CA ASP A 60 6.15 8.39 23.02
C ASP A 60 6.44 9.90 22.98
N TRP A 61 5.98 10.60 24.01
CA TRP A 61 6.27 12.01 24.27
C TRP A 61 7.78 12.29 24.30
N ILE A 62 8.18 13.49 23.90
CA ILE A 62 9.54 13.95 24.18
C ILE A 62 9.65 14.19 25.70
N THR A 63 10.60 13.53 26.35
CA THR A 63 10.75 13.62 27.81
C THR A 63 12.21 13.78 28.20
N THR A 64 12.46 14.50 29.29
CA THR A 64 13.77 14.53 29.97
C THR A 64 13.93 13.39 30.97
N THR A 65 12.88 12.59 31.19
CA THR A 65 12.82 11.51 32.18
C THR A 65 12.43 10.19 31.51
N ALA A 66 13.20 9.12 31.74
CA ALA A 66 13.03 7.82 31.08
C ALA A 66 11.77 7.02 31.48
N THR A 67 10.77 7.66 32.10
CA THR A 67 9.66 7.01 32.81
C THR A 67 8.33 6.98 32.06
N ILE A 68 8.18 7.69 30.95
CA ILE A 68 6.90 7.67 30.22
C ILE A 68 6.88 6.51 29.21
N SER A 69 5.73 5.85 29.15
CA SER A 69 5.33 4.75 28.25
C SER A 69 3.84 4.95 27.92
N ASP A 70 3.49 6.03 27.23
CA ASP A 70 2.07 6.32 26.92
C ASP A 70 1.57 5.47 25.75
N THR A 71 0.83 4.41 26.08
CA THR A 71 0.21 3.49 25.11
C THR A 71 -0.88 4.12 24.25
N LYS A 72 -1.31 5.35 24.56
CA LYS A 72 -2.31 6.11 23.79
C LYS A 72 -1.69 7.27 23.01
N PHE A 73 -0.37 7.46 23.06
CA PHE A 73 0.31 8.52 22.34
C PHE A 73 0.07 8.42 20.83
N LEU A 74 -0.45 9.49 20.22
CA LEU A 74 -0.76 9.50 18.80
C LEU A 74 0.46 9.94 17.99
N ASN A 75 1.06 8.99 17.27
CA ASN A 75 2.37 9.14 16.64
C ASN A 75 2.41 8.79 15.15
N GLN A 76 1.28 8.35 14.60
CA GLN A 76 1.10 8.18 13.16
C GLN A 76 0.01 9.13 12.68
N TYR A 77 0.32 9.94 11.67
CA TYR A 77 -0.68 10.76 11.01
C TYR A 77 -1.12 10.10 9.71
N ASN A 78 -2.41 9.84 9.60
CA ASN A 78 -3.03 9.32 8.39
C ASN A 78 -3.64 10.48 7.60
N PHE A 79 -3.38 10.52 6.29
CA PHE A 79 -4.01 11.51 5.40
C PHE A 79 -5.48 11.18 5.16
N ALA A 80 -6.27 12.18 4.79
CA ALA A 80 -7.69 11.98 4.48
C ALA A 80 -7.83 11.01 3.30
N ASN A 81 -8.81 10.11 3.38
CA ASN A 81 -9.15 9.21 2.30
C ASN A 81 -10.66 9.28 2.01
N PRO A 82 -11.07 10.07 1.01
CA PRO A 82 -12.47 10.22 0.63
C PRO A 82 -13.13 8.92 0.15
N ILE A 83 -12.34 7.96 -0.36
CA ILE A 83 -12.87 6.69 -0.85
C ILE A 83 -13.33 5.82 0.32
N VAL A 84 -12.57 5.80 1.41
CA VAL A 84 -12.96 5.11 2.66
C VAL A 84 -13.97 5.96 3.45
N GLY A 85 -14.00 7.28 3.19
CA GLY A 85 -14.84 8.23 3.94
C GLY A 85 -14.24 8.57 5.30
N LYS A 86 -12.91 8.70 5.37
CA LYS A 86 -12.17 9.03 6.60
C LYS A 86 -11.43 10.35 6.45
N ASP A 87 -11.59 11.24 7.42
CA ASP A 87 -10.82 12.47 7.52
C ASP A 87 -9.38 12.19 7.94
N ALA A 88 -8.50 13.18 7.72
CA ALA A 88 -7.11 13.07 8.15
C ALA A 88 -7.03 13.14 9.68
N GLY A 89 -6.22 12.28 10.29
CA GLY A 89 -6.23 12.11 11.74
C GLY A 89 -5.01 11.41 12.28
N TRP A 90 -4.77 11.63 13.56
CA TRP A 90 -3.70 10.98 14.32
C TRP A 90 -4.20 9.66 14.92
N VAL A 91 -3.37 8.62 14.83
CA VAL A 91 -3.62 7.28 15.37
C VAL A 91 -2.38 6.76 16.11
N THR A 92 -2.56 5.72 16.91
CA THR A 92 -1.46 5.05 17.62
C THR A 92 -0.71 4.09 16.70
N TYR A 93 0.60 3.96 16.93
CA TYR A 93 1.47 2.98 16.28
C TYR A 93 2.58 2.58 17.26
N ASN A 94 2.46 1.39 17.86
CA ASN A 94 3.42 0.93 18.88
C ASN A 94 3.67 1.94 20.02
N SER A 95 2.65 2.71 20.37
CA SER A 95 2.75 3.78 21.36
C SER A 95 3.20 3.25 22.73
N GLY A 96 4.06 4.00 23.42
CA GLY A 96 4.69 3.61 24.69
C GLY A 96 5.87 2.64 24.53
N ARG A 97 6.18 2.16 23.32
CA ARG A 97 7.34 1.27 23.10
C ARG A 97 8.64 2.06 23.15
N LYS A 98 9.41 1.91 24.22
CA LYS A 98 10.71 2.58 24.36
C LYS A 98 11.70 2.18 23.26
N GLN A 99 12.46 3.16 22.77
CA GLN A 99 13.59 2.97 21.85
C GLN A 99 13.26 2.02 20.69
N MET A 100 12.11 2.25 20.05
CA MET A 100 11.70 1.47 18.90
C MET A 100 12.66 1.74 17.73
N LYS A 101 13.51 0.77 17.42
CA LYS A 101 14.47 0.89 16.33
C LYS A 101 13.75 0.97 14.98
N TYR A 102 14.36 1.69 14.05
CA TYR A 102 14.00 1.70 12.64
C TYR A 102 14.76 0.59 11.90
N ASP A 103 14.05 -0.48 11.56
CA ASP A 103 14.53 -1.65 10.83
C ASP A 103 13.93 -1.79 9.43
N CYS A 104 13.22 -0.76 8.96
CA CYS A 104 12.52 -0.80 7.67
C CYS A 104 13.41 -0.44 6.47
N GLY A 105 14.73 -0.29 6.66
CA GLY A 105 15.66 0.22 5.66
C GLY A 105 15.67 -0.59 4.36
N ALA A 106 15.59 -1.92 4.45
CA ALA A 106 15.61 -2.83 3.30
C ALA A 106 14.55 -2.51 2.23
N CYS A 107 13.38 -1.98 2.63
CA CYS A 107 12.28 -1.68 1.71
C CYS A 107 12.04 -0.17 1.50
N HIS A 108 12.76 0.69 2.23
CA HIS A 108 12.50 2.14 2.29
C HIS A 108 13.71 2.99 1.88
N THR A 109 14.84 2.36 1.52
CA THR A 109 16.10 3.03 1.15
C THR A 109 16.74 2.36 -0.04
N THR A 110 17.74 3.01 -0.65
CA THR A 110 18.48 2.49 -1.80
C THR A 110 19.89 2.10 -1.40
N GLY A 111 20.32 0.91 -1.82
CA GLY A 111 21.65 0.40 -1.49
C GLY A 111 21.79 0.07 -0.01
N TYR A 112 20.75 -0.53 0.58
CA TYR A 112 20.71 -0.89 1.99
C TYR A 112 21.78 -1.94 2.35
N SER A 113 22.38 -1.77 3.52
CA SER A 113 23.27 -2.72 4.17
C SER A 113 22.81 -2.93 5.61
N THR A 114 22.83 -4.18 6.08
CA THR A 114 22.50 -4.52 7.48
C THR A 114 23.58 -4.09 8.47
N GLN A 115 24.72 -3.57 7.98
CA GLN A 115 25.85 -3.18 8.81
C GLN A 115 25.79 -1.70 9.22
N GLY A 116 26.20 -1.45 10.46
CA GLY A 116 26.30 -0.11 11.03
C GLY A 116 24.94 0.52 11.35
N ASN A 117 24.96 1.83 11.55
CA ASN A 117 23.76 2.63 11.76
C ASN A 117 23.89 3.93 10.94
N GLN A 118 22.91 4.24 10.09
CA GLN A 118 22.94 5.43 9.25
C GLN A 118 23.16 6.69 10.10
N ASP A 119 24.03 7.59 9.62
CA ASP A 119 24.37 8.84 10.30
C ASP A 119 24.88 8.66 11.75
N LYS A 120 25.35 7.45 12.10
CA LYS A 120 25.75 7.05 13.46
C LYS A 120 24.62 7.13 14.49
N LEU A 121 23.36 7.06 14.04
CA LEU A 121 22.18 7.14 14.89
C LEU A 121 21.81 5.76 15.45
N PRO A 122 21.90 5.51 16.76
CA PRO A 122 21.76 4.17 17.34
C PRO A 122 20.36 3.53 17.17
N GLY A 123 19.34 4.34 16.88
CA GLY A 123 18.00 3.86 16.61
C GLY A 123 17.80 3.31 15.20
N ILE A 124 18.74 3.50 14.28
CA ILE A 124 18.63 3.01 12.90
C ILE A 124 19.41 1.71 12.73
N VAL A 125 18.76 0.66 12.23
CA VAL A 125 19.41 -0.61 11.90
C VAL A 125 19.90 -0.59 10.46
N GLY A 126 21.22 -0.64 10.28
CA GLY A 126 21.86 -0.67 8.97
C GLY A 126 22.18 0.72 8.41
N THR A 127 22.70 0.73 7.19
CA THR A 127 23.12 1.93 6.43
C THR A 127 22.58 1.88 5.01
N TRP A 128 22.59 3.01 4.30
CA TRP A 128 22.15 3.08 2.90
C TRP A 128 22.91 4.15 2.12
N ALA A 129 22.89 4.05 0.80
CA ALA A 129 23.46 5.06 -0.09
C ALA A 129 22.54 6.28 -0.19
N GLU A 130 21.23 6.06 -0.37
CA GLU A 130 20.23 7.13 -0.49
C GLU A 130 18.93 6.80 0.28
N PRO A 131 18.28 7.78 0.92
CA PRO A 131 16.96 7.58 1.51
C PRO A 131 15.90 7.47 0.40
N GLY A 132 14.86 6.68 0.66
CA GLY A 132 13.85 6.38 -0.35
C GLY A 132 14.33 5.37 -1.38
N ILE A 133 13.39 4.89 -2.19
CA ILE A 133 13.67 3.97 -3.30
C ILE A 133 13.97 4.81 -4.56
N GLN A 134 15.23 4.80 -4.97
CA GLN A 134 15.81 5.53 -6.09
C GLN A 134 16.07 4.59 -7.27
N CYS A 135 16.69 5.13 -8.33
CA CYS A 135 16.94 4.40 -9.58
C CYS A 135 17.71 3.09 -9.36
N GLU A 136 18.73 3.13 -8.52
CA GLU A 136 19.70 2.05 -8.35
C GLU A 136 19.13 0.85 -7.58
N GLU A 137 18.01 1.02 -6.86
CA GLU A 137 17.36 -0.10 -6.17
C GLU A 137 16.80 -1.13 -7.17
N CYS A 138 16.31 -0.65 -8.32
CA CYS A 138 15.78 -1.50 -9.38
C CYS A 138 16.78 -1.75 -10.51
N HIS A 139 17.61 -0.76 -10.84
CA HIS A 139 18.51 -0.80 -11.99
C HIS A 139 19.96 -1.16 -11.64
N GLY A 140 20.26 -1.35 -10.35
CA GLY A 140 21.60 -1.59 -9.84
C GLY A 140 22.46 -0.31 -9.79
N PRO A 141 23.69 -0.39 -9.24
CA PRO A 141 24.60 0.74 -9.14
C PRO A 141 24.92 1.36 -10.51
N GLY A 142 24.76 2.68 -10.62
CA GLY A 142 24.87 3.44 -11.87
C GLY A 142 26.20 4.17 -12.06
N SER A 143 27.20 3.96 -11.19
CA SER A 143 28.47 4.71 -11.24
C SER A 143 29.21 4.59 -12.58
N LEU A 144 29.23 3.41 -13.20
CA LEU A 144 29.80 3.19 -14.53
C LEU A 144 28.92 3.75 -15.65
N HIS A 145 27.60 3.72 -15.47
CA HIS A 145 26.66 4.33 -16.41
C HIS A 145 26.82 5.84 -16.48
N ALA A 146 27.08 6.50 -15.34
CA ALA A 146 27.27 7.95 -15.29
C ALA A 146 28.48 8.43 -16.10
N SER A 147 29.57 7.66 -16.15
CA SER A 147 30.79 8.01 -16.88
C SER A 147 30.79 7.55 -18.34
N ASN A 148 30.13 6.43 -18.65
CA ASN A 148 30.00 5.90 -20.01
C ASN A 148 28.61 5.29 -20.25
N PRO A 149 27.59 6.11 -20.51
CA PRO A 149 26.21 5.64 -20.61
C PRO A 149 25.94 4.76 -21.84
N ARG A 150 26.79 4.85 -22.88
CA ARG A 150 26.70 3.99 -24.06
C ARG A 150 27.34 2.61 -23.84
N GLY A 151 28.41 2.55 -23.04
CA GLY A 151 29.12 1.30 -22.75
C GLY A 151 28.52 0.51 -21.58
N PHE A 152 27.85 1.18 -20.65
CA PHE A 152 27.23 0.55 -19.48
C PHE A 152 25.76 0.97 -19.39
N ALA A 153 24.85 0.13 -19.88
CA ALA A 153 23.42 0.36 -19.72
C ALA A 153 22.96 -0.05 -18.30
N PRO A 154 21.95 0.63 -17.72
CA PRO A 154 21.36 0.19 -16.45
C PRO A 154 20.70 -1.18 -16.62
N LYS A 155 20.71 -2.00 -15.56
CA LYS A 155 20.05 -3.32 -15.57
C LYS A 155 18.55 -3.13 -15.77
N ILE A 156 17.90 -3.93 -16.61
CA ILE A 156 16.43 -3.88 -16.80
C ILE A 156 15.85 -5.24 -16.46
N GLU A 157 15.37 -5.37 -15.22
CA GLU A 157 14.64 -6.55 -14.77
C GLU A 157 13.14 -6.27 -14.68
N ARG A 158 12.35 -7.21 -15.20
CA ARG A 158 10.90 -7.05 -15.35
C ARG A 158 10.09 -8.06 -14.56
N ASP A 159 10.74 -9.04 -13.95
CA ASP A 159 10.09 -10.08 -13.17
C ASP A 159 9.52 -9.50 -11.88
N SER A 160 8.32 -9.99 -11.52
CA SER A 160 7.60 -9.55 -10.32
C SER A 160 8.42 -9.70 -9.04
N GLU A 161 9.37 -10.65 -8.99
CA GLU A 161 10.28 -10.86 -7.86
C GLU A 161 11.07 -9.59 -7.49
N LEU A 162 11.44 -8.76 -8.48
CA LEU A 162 12.10 -7.47 -8.19
C LEU A 162 11.20 -6.55 -7.36
N CYS A 163 9.90 -6.52 -7.65
CA CYS A 163 8.91 -5.76 -6.86
C CYS A 163 8.66 -6.45 -5.50
N GLY A 164 8.66 -7.78 -5.51
CA GLY A 164 8.51 -8.65 -4.35
C GLY A 164 9.60 -8.53 -3.30
N LYS A 165 10.74 -7.88 -3.59
CA LYS A 165 11.73 -7.53 -2.55
C LYS A 165 11.16 -6.63 -1.44
N CYS A 166 10.16 -5.82 -1.78
CA CYS A 166 9.57 -4.82 -0.89
C CYS A 166 8.05 -4.95 -0.74
N HIS A 167 7.38 -5.38 -1.81
CA HIS A 167 5.94 -5.65 -1.81
C HIS A 167 5.68 -7.09 -1.38
N ILE A 168 6.28 -7.45 -0.23
CA ILE A 168 6.11 -8.71 0.49
C ILE A 168 6.20 -8.43 2.00
N ARG A 169 5.57 -9.26 2.83
CA ARG A 169 5.70 -9.24 4.29
C ARG A 169 6.31 -10.53 4.84
N GLY A 170 5.96 -11.66 4.24
CA GLY A 170 6.28 -12.98 4.77
C GLY A 170 6.54 -14.01 3.68
N PRO A 171 6.25 -15.30 3.95
CA PRO A 171 6.26 -16.33 2.93
C PRO A 171 5.29 -15.99 1.79
N ILE A 172 5.71 -16.22 0.55
CA ILE A 172 4.92 -15.84 -0.65
C ILE A 172 3.59 -16.60 -0.76
N GLU A 173 3.49 -17.75 -0.09
CA GLU A 173 2.31 -18.61 -0.06
C GLU A 173 1.25 -18.17 0.97
N VAL A 174 1.48 -17.06 1.70
CA VAL A 174 0.56 -16.58 2.74
C VAL A 174 0.25 -15.11 2.51
N VAL A 175 -1.05 -14.79 2.45
CA VAL A 175 -1.51 -13.40 2.50
C VAL A 175 -2.02 -13.11 3.92
N GLU A 176 -1.28 -12.34 4.71
CA GLU A 176 -1.64 -11.99 6.08
C GLU A 176 -2.87 -11.06 6.11
N ALA A 177 -3.71 -11.27 7.11
CA ALA A 177 -4.88 -10.45 7.34
C ALA A 177 -5.05 -10.11 8.81
N LYS A 178 -5.61 -8.93 9.06
CA LYS A 178 -5.91 -8.43 10.40
C LYS A 178 -7.05 -7.43 10.37
N ASP A 179 -7.92 -7.51 11.37
CA ASP A 179 -9.09 -6.64 11.54
C ASP A 179 -10.03 -6.62 10.31
N GLY A 180 -10.14 -7.76 9.59
CA GLY A 180 -10.96 -7.88 8.39
C GLY A 180 -10.38 -7.20 7.15
N PHE A 181 -9.06 -7.03 7.08
CA PHE A 181 -8.35 -6.52 5.92
C PHE A 181 -7.06 -7.30 5.68
N ILE A 182 -6.64 -7.39 4.41
CA ILE A 182 -5.28 -7.80 4.06
C ILE A 182 -4.30 -6.74 4.59
N GLU A 183 -3.17 -7.18 5.15
CA GLU A 183 -2.14 -6.26 5.62
C GLU A 183 -1.41 -5.60 4.44
N HIS A 184 -0.88 -4.40 4.68
CA HIS A 184 -0.27 -3.63 3.62
C HIS A 184 1.04 -4.23 3.07
N HIS A 185 1.27 -3.99 1.77
CA HIS A 185 2.44 -4.41 0.99
C HIS A 185 2.47 -5.88 0.57
N GLU A 186 1.33 -6.54 0.44
CA GLU A 186 1.27 -7.96 0.07
C GLU A 186 0.97 -8.22 -1.41
N GLN A 187 1.16 -7.23 -2.29
CA GLN A 187 0.74 -7.36 -3.69
C GLN A 187 1.44 -8.51 -4.42
N TYR A 188 2.64 -8.89 -3.99
CA TYR A 188 3.36 -10.01 -4.59
C TYR A 188 2.76 -11.35 -4.16
N GLU A 189 2.48 -11.54 -2.86
CA GLU A 189 1.79 -12.72 -2.32
C GLU A 189 0.39 -12.86 -2.92
N GLU A 190 -0.38 -11.76 -2.95
CA GLU A 190 -1.70 -11.71 -3.55
C GLU A 190 -1.68 -12.18 -5.02
N LEU A 191 -0.78 -11.61 -5.83
CA LEU A 191 -0.68 -11.98 -7.24
C LEU A 191 -0.20 -13.42 -7.42
N PHE A 192 0.72 -13.89 -6.57
CA PHE A 192 1.24 -15.26 -6.59
C PHE A 192 0.16 -16.30 -6.31
N GLN A 193 -0.77 -16.00 -5.41
CA GLN A 193 -1.91 -16.88 -5.14
C GLN A 193 -3.05 -16.75 -6.17
N SER A 194 -3.01 -15.72 -7.00
CA SER A 194 -4.04 -15.46 -7.99
C SER A 194 -3.86 -16.29 -9.27
N LYS A 195 -4.91 -16.32 -10.11
CA LYS A 195 -4.81 -16.87 -11.48
C LYS A 195 -3.85 -16.08 -12.40
N HIS A 196 -3.36 -14.92 -11.96
CA HIS A 196 -2.40 -14.09 -12.68
C HIS A 196 -0.95 -14.29 -12.19
N VAL A 197 -0.65 -15.36 -11.46
CA VAL A 197 0.72 -15.68 -10.97
C VAL A 197 1.80 -15.65 -12.05
N THR A 198 1.47 -15.94 -13.30
CA THR A 198 2.42 -15.91 -14.44
C THR A 198 2.58 -14.53 -15.08
N ILE A 199 1.80 -13.52 -14.66
CA ILE A 199 1.81 -12.18 -15.23
C ILE A 199 2.72 -11.28 -14.41
N ASN A 200 3.71 -10.67 -15.08
CA ASN A 200 4.60 -9.72 -14.43
C ASN A 200 3.92 -8.38 -14.09
N CYS A 201 4.24 -7.76 -12.94
CA CYS A 201 3.66 -6.49 -12.48
C CYS A 201 3.71 -5.40 -13.56
N VAL A 202 4.83 -5.32 -14.31
CA VAL A 202 5.07 -4.30 -15.34
C VAL A 202 4.23 -4.47 -16.61
N THR A 203 3.54 -5.60 -16.75
CA THR A 203 2.52 -5.82 -17.79
C THR A 203 1.36 -4.86 -17.61
N CYS A 204 0.97 -4.63 -16.34
CA CYS A 204 -0.13 -3.73 -15.98
C CYS A 204 0.38 -2.36 -15.53
N HIS A 205 1.48 -2.27 -14.80
CA HIS A 205 1.94 -1.01 -14.20
C HIS A 205 3.17 -0.42 -14.89
N ASN A 206 3.27 0.91 -14.84
CA ASN A 206 4.50 1.62 -15.20
C ASN A 206 5.33 1.83 -13.92
N PRO A 207 6.52 1.22 -13.78
CA PRO A 207 7.31 1.31 -12.54
C PRO A 207 7.80 2.74 -12.25
N HIS A 208 7.79 3.64 -13.24
CA HIS A 208 8.23 5.03 -13.08
C HIS A 208 7.09 6.01 -12.77
N ARG A 209 5.85 5.52 -12.57
CA ARG A 209 4.65 6.32 -12.33
C ARG A 209 3.82 5.70 -11.19
N GLY A 210 3.59 6.47 -10.13
CA GLY A 210 2.80 6.05 -8.98
C GLY A 210 1.29 6.19 -9.21
N VAL A 211 0.51 5.32 -8.57
CA VAL A 211 -0.95 5.27 -8.72
C VAL A 211 -1.65 6.54 -8.21
N ILE A 212 -1.15 7.17 -7.12
CA ILE A 212 -1.76 8.39 -6.57
C ILE A 212 -1.66 9.55 -7.57
N GLN A 213 -0.48 9.74 -8.15
CA GLN A 213 -0.27 10.79 -9.14
C GLN A 213 -1.14 10.59 -10.37
N LEU A 214 -1.22 9.37 -10.89
CA LEU A 214 -2.05 9.06 -12.06
C LEU A 214 -3.54 9.32 -11.75
N ARG A 215 -4.04 8.91 -10.57
CA ARG A 215 -5.42 9.19 -10.14
C ARG A 215 -5.71 10.69 -10.04
N GLN A 216 -4.82 11.46 -9.41
CA GLN A 216 -4.99 12.93 -9.31
C GLN A 216 -4.98 13.60 -10.69
N ALA A 217 -4.13 13.12 -11.60
CA ALA A 217 -4.09 13.59 -12.99
C ALA A 217 -5.24 13.06 -13.86
N LYS A 218 -6.16 12.25 -13.29
CA LYS A 218 -7.23 11.55 -14.02
C LYS A 218 -6.72 10.73 -15.21
N GLN A 219 -5.55 10.12 -15.04
CA GLN A 219 -4.90 9.26 -16.03
C GLN A 219 -5.08 7.78 -15.69
N PRO A 220 -5.04 6.88 -16.68
CA PRO A 220 -5.05 5.44 -16.44
C PRO A 220 -3.92 5.02 -15.49
N THR A 221 -4.25 4.24 -14.46
CA THR A 221 -3.28 3.69 -13.50
C THR A 221 -2.60 2.42 -14.00
N THR A 222 -3.10 1.85 -15.09
CA THR A 222 -2.54 0.69 -15.77
C THR A 222 -2.27 0.98 -17.25
N ARG A 223 -1.32 0.26 -17.82
CA ARG A 223 -0.95 0.28 -19.24
C ARG A 223 -1.80 -0.68 -20.06
N THR A 224 -2.17 -1.80 -19.44
CA THR A 224 -3.00 -2.86 -20.01
C THR A 224 -4.34 -2.86 -19.28
N LYS A 225 -5.43 -3.01 -20.03
CA LYS A 225 -6.78 -3.11 -19.47
C LYS A 225 -7.21 -4.58 -19.39
N CYS A 226 -8.15 -4.89 -18.50
CA CYS A 226 -8.66 -6.25 -18.31
C CYS A 226 -9.25 -6.81 -19.61
N GLU A 227 -9.97 -5.98 -20.36
CA GLU A 227 -10.69 -6.31 -21.58
C GLU A 227 -9.75 -6.68 -22.74
N ASN A 228 -8.46 -6.34 -22.65
CA ASN A 228 -7.47 -6.74 -23.65
C ASN A 228 -7.26 -8.28 -23.66
N CYS A 229 -7.50 -8.94 -22.52
CA CYS A 229 -7.41 -10.40 -22.38
C CYS A 229 -8.77 -11.05 -22.09
N HIS A 230 -9.65 -10.35 -21.35
CA HIS A 230 -10.98 -10.82 -20.93
C HIS A 230 -12.11 -10.21 -21.76
N PHE A 231 -11.97 -10.27 -23.08
CA PHE A 231 -12.91 -9.61 -24.02
C PHE A 231 -14.31 -10.25 -24.02
N GLU A 232 -14.43 -11.55 -23.71
CA GLU A 232 -15.75 -12.18 -23.59
C GLU A 232 -16.50 -11.71 -22.34
N GLN A 233 -15.81 -11.65 -21.20
CA GLN A 233 -16.38 -11.12 -19.96
C GLN A 233 -16.75 -9.64 -20.10
N ALA A 234 -15.94 -8.86 -20.83
CA ALA A 234 -16.20 -7.45 -21.10
C ALA A 234 -17.50 -7.20 -21.89
N LYS A 235 -17.98 -8.18 -22.68
CA LYS A 235 -19.24 -8.08 -23.42
C LYS A 235 -20.47 -8.31 -22.53
N VAL A 236 -20.29 -8.91 -21.35
CA VAL A 236 -21.39 -9.37 -20.50
C VAL A 236 -21.28 -8.72 -19.12
N GLN A 237 -22.05 -7.66 -18.91
CA GLN A 237 -22.33 -7.10 -17.59
C GLN A 237 -23.83 -6.92 -17.42
N THR A 238 -24.29 -6.80 -16.17
CA THR A 238 -25.70 -6.47 -15.93
C THR A 238 -26.02 -5.08 -16.50
N ALA A 239 -27.25 -4.89 -16.98
CA ALA A 239 -27.69 -3.59 -17.50
C ALA A 239 -27.53 -2.47 -16.46
N ALA A 240 -27.79 -2.76 -15.18
CA ALA A 240 -27.61 -1.83 -14.08
C ALA A 240 -26.13 -1.42 -13.91
N HIS A 241 -25.21 -2.38 -13.89
CA HIS A 241 -23.77 -2.08 -13.77
C HIS A 241 -23.21 -1.37 -15.01
N THR A 242 -23.73 -1.69 -16.20
CA THR A 242 -23.38 -0.99 -17.44
C THR A 242 -23.85 0.46 -17.41
N ALA A 243 -25.08 0.71 -16.97
CA ALA A 243 -25.67 2.05 -16.91
C ALA A 243 -24.89 3.00 -15.99
N VAL A 244 -24.35 2.48 -14.89
CA VAL A 244 -23.53 3.24 -13.93
C VAL A 244 -22.01 3.08 -14.16
N LYS A 245 -21.60 2.40 -15.24
CA LYS A 245 -20.20 2.19 -15.64
C LYS A 245 -19.33 1.62 -14.52
N VAL A 246 -19.74 0.49 -13.94
CA VAL A 246 -18.92 -0.21 -12.94
C VAL A 246 -17.67 -0.78 -13.62
N ASP A 247 -16.49 -0.34 -13.16
CA ASP A 247 -15.22 -0.86 -13.66
C ASP A 247 -14.95 -2.28 -13.14
N CYS A 248 -14.24 -3.11 -13.92
CA CYS A 248 -13.85 -4.47 -13.55
C CYS A 248 -13.17 -4.53 -12.17
N ILE A 249 -12.32 -3.54 -11.88
CA ILE A 249 -11.57 -3.43 -10.63
C ILE A 249 -12.45 -3.17 -9.40
N GLU A 250 -13.71 -2.76 -9.58
CA GLU A 250 -14.61 -2.57 -8.44
C GLU A 250 -14.89 -3.91 -7.76
N CYS A 251 -15.19 -4.98 -8.52
CA CYS A 251 -15.44 -6.32 -7.95
C CYS A 251 -14.19 -7.21 -7.93
N HIS A 252 -13.32 -7.09 -8.95
CA HIS A 252 -12.16 -7.98 -9.13
C HIS A 252 -10.85 -7.40 -8.60
N MET A 253 -10.80 -6.15 -8.13
CA MET A 253 -9.67 -5.63 -7.35
C MET A 253 -10.22 -4.68 -6.27
N PRO A 254 -11.15 -5.17 -5.43
CA PRO A 254 -11.80 -4.33 -4.44
C PRO A 254 -10.79 -3.90 -3.38
N ARG A 255 -11.18 -2.92 -2.57
CA ARG A 255 -10.27 -2.40 -1.55
C ARG A 255 -10.33 -3.27 -0.31
N ILE A 256 -9.60 -4.39 -0.32
CA ILE A 256 -9.50 -5.33 0.81
C ILE A 256 -8.27 -5.05 1.67
N VAL A 257 -7.34 -4.21 1.21
CA VAL A 257 -6.06 -3.99 1.88
C VAL A 257 -6.12 -2.69 2.69
N LYS A 258 -5.61 -2.73 3.93
CA LYS A 258 -5.54 -1.56 4.84
C LYS A 258 -4.10 -1.16 5.11
N THR A 259 -3.71 0.05 4.68
CA THR A 259 -2.44 0.68 5.09
C THR A 259 -2.62 1.76 6.15
N ALA A 260 -3.58 2.67 5.98
CA ALA A 260 -3.85 3.77 6.89
C ALA A 260 -5.30 3.72 7.37
N TRP A 261 -6.26 3.60 6.46
CA TRP A 261 -7.68 3.59 6.75
C TRP A 261 -8.38 2.34 6.23
N GLY A 262 -9.35 1.89 7.01
CA GLY A 262 -10.34 0.89 6.61
C GLY A 262 -11.65 1.11 7.34
N ASP A 263 -12.75 0.70 6.72
CA ASP A 263 -14.08 0.66 7.29
C ASP A 263 -14.65 -0.75 7.06
N ALA A 264 -14.53 -1.60 8.08
CA ALA A 264 -14.96 -3.00 8.00
C ALA A 264 -16.47 -3.13 7.85
N ALA A 265 -17.25 -2.19 8.40
CA ALA A 265 -18.71 -2.19 8.25
C ALA A 265 -19.14 -1.90 6.81
N LYS A 266 -18.30 -1.22 6.03
CA LYS A 266 -18.51 -0.93 4.61
C LYS A 266 -17.65 -1.78 3.68
N PHE A 267 -16.90 -2.75 4.19
CA PHE A 267 -16.02 -3.61 3.41
C PHE A 267 -15.08 -2.81 2.48
N THR A 268 -14.41 -1.78 3.00
CA THR A 268 -13.52 -0.94 2.18
C THR A 268 -12.27 -0.50 2.94
N GLY A 269 -11.11 -0.85 2.38
CA GLY A 269 -9.79 -0.38 2.75
C GLY A 269 -9.30 0.73 1.82
N ASP A 270 -8.02 1.07 1.91
CA ASP A 270 -7.42 2.17 1.15
C ASP A 270 -6.50 1.72 0.01
N ILE A 271 -6.27 0.42 -0.12
CA ILE A 271 -5.49 -0.20 -1.20
C ILE A 271 -6.33 -1.30 -1.86
N ARG A 272 -6.19 -1.40 -3.19
CA ARG A 272 -6.85 -2.45 -3.99
C ARG A 272 -6.07 -3.76 -3.87
N ALA A 273 -6.81 -4.85 -3.76
CA ALA A 273 -6.27 -6.19 -3.77
C ALA A 273 -5.68 -6.55 -5.15
N HIS A 274 -4.71 -7.47 -5.15
CA HIS A 274 -4.16 -8.14 -6.34
C HIS A 274 -4.60 -9.61 -6.43
N LEU A 275 -5.70 -9.94 -5.77
CA LEU A 275 -6.54 -11.10 -6.04
C LEU A 275 -7.64 -10.69 -7.02
N MET A 276 -7.93 -11.49 -8.05
CA MET A 276 -8.95 -11.15 -9.05
C MET A 276 -10.11 -12.12 -9.15
N ALA A 277 -9.90 -13.40 -8.82
CA ALA A 277 -10.97 -14.37 -8.87
C ALA A 277 -11.96 -14.12 -7.73
N ILE A 278 -13.26 -14.20 -8.01
CA ILE A 278 -14.33 -14.13 -7.01
C ILE A 278 -14.81 -15.56 -6.78
N ASP A 279 -14.98 -15.94 -5.52
CA ASP A 279 -15.69 -17.17 -5.15
C ASP A 279 -17.18 -16.82 -4.93
N PRO A 280 -18.09 -17.28 -5.82
CA PRO A 280 -19.50 -16.94 -5.74
C PRO A 280 -20.23 -17.63 -4.58
N ASP A 281 -19.63 -18.62 -3.93
CA ASP A 281 -20.24 -19.34 -2.80
C ASP A 281 -19.74 -18.82 -1.44
N SER A 282 -18.59 -18.14 -1.41
CA SER A 282 -18.02 -17.56 -0.19
C SER A 282 -18.52 -16.14 0.09
N LEU A 283 -18.98 -15.91 1.33
CA LEU A 283 -19.36 -14.59 1.82
C LEU A 283 -18.20 -13.81 2.45
N THR A 284 -17.05 -14.45 2.68
CA THR A 284 -15.88 -13.86 3.34
C THR A 284 -14.63 -14.00 2.49
N SER A 285 -13.82 -12.95 2.45
CA SER A 285 -12.50 -12.98 1.80
C SER A 285 -11.39 -13.53 2.70
N PHE A 286 -11.69 -13.95 3.94
CA PHE A 286 -10.70 -14.37 4.94
C PHE A 286 -10.93 -15.77 5.48
N SER A 287 -9.86 -16.35 6.05
CA SER A 287 -9.90 -17.58 6.83
C SER A 287 -10.82 -17.44 8.05
N ALA A 288 -11.26 -18.58 8.60
CA ALA A 288 -12.17 -18.60 9.74
C ALA A 288 -11.62 -17.88 11.00
N ASP A 289 -10.29 -17.86 11.17
CA ASP A 289 -9.62 -17.14 12.25
C ASP A 289 -9.28 -15.69 11.90
N GLY A 290 -9.56 -15.25 10.67
CA GLY A 290 -9.32 -13.90 10.17
C GLY A 290 -7.85 -13.50 10.03
N LYS A 291 -6.92 -14.46 10.11
CA LYS A 291 -5.47 -14.19 10.07
C LYS A 291 -4.87 -14.23 8.67
N THR A 292 -5.59 -14.79 7.70
CA THR A 292 -5.14 -14.88 6.31
C THR A 292 -6.28 -14.57 5.36
N ALA A 293 -5.96 -14.07 4.17
CA ALA A 293 -6.92 -13.95 3.08
C ALA A 293 -6.99 -15.24 2.26
N ASN A 294 -8.18 -15.52 1.73
CA ASN A 294 -8.39 -16.60 0.77
C ASN A 294 -7.82 -16.17 -0.59
N SER A 295 -7.41 -17.13 -1.42
CA SER A 295 -6.89 -16.84 -2.78
C SER A 295 -7.97 -16.36 -3.76
N GLN A 296 -9.24 -16.34 -3.34
CA GLN A 296 -10.38 -15.80 -4.07
C GLN A 296 -11.14 -14.80 -3.19
N ILE A 297 -11.64 -13.74 -3.81
CA ILE A 297 -12.41 -12.69 -3.16
C ILE A 297 -13.81 -13.21 -2.82
N GLY A 298 -14.24 -13.00 -1.58
CA GLY A 298 -15.60 -13.26 -1.12
C GLY A 298 -16.57 -12.14 -1.52
N LEU A 299 -17.87 -12.42 -1.39
CA LEU A 299 -18.92 -11.47 -1.75
C LEU A 299 -19.02 -10.25 -0.82
N ASP A 300 -18.38 -10.31 0.35
CA ASP A 300 -18.19 -9.16 1.24
C ASP A 300 -17.53 -7.98 0.52
N PHE A 301 -16.35 -8.20 -0.05
CA PHE A 301 -15.63 -7.15 -0.76
C PHE A 301 -16.01 -7.07 -2.23
N ALA A 302 -16.37 -8.17 -2.90
CA ALA A 302 -16.76 -8.11 -4.31
C ALA A 302 -18.08 -7.35 -4.51
N CYS A 303 -19.04 -7.47 -3.57
CA CYS A 303 -20.41 -6.97 -3.75
C CYS A 303 -20.88 -6.08 -2.60
N LYS A 304 -20.74 -6.52 -1.34
CA LYS A 304 -21.33 -5.83 -0.18
C LYS A 304 -20.72 -4.45 0.06
N GLN A 305 -19.50 -4.17 -0.40
CA GLN A 305 -18.94 -2.80 -0.39
C GLN A 305 -19.86 -1.75 -1.07
N CYS A 306 -20.77 -2.17 -1.95
CA CYS A 306 -21.79 -1.30 -2.55
C CYS A 306 -23.20 -1.64 -2.06
N HIS A 307 -23.50 -2.94 -1.91
CA HIS A 307 -24.84 -3.47 -1.65
C HIS A 307 -25.15 -3.69 -0.16
N VAL A 308 -24.49 -2.93 0.73
CA VAL A 308 -24.74 -2.89 2.17
C VAL A 308 -25.62 -1.69 2.56
N GLN A 309 -26.23 -1.73 3.74
CA GLN A 309 -26.95 -0.59 4.30
C GLN A 309 -26.03 0.65 4.39
N GLY A 310 -26.48 1.79 3.87
CA GLY A 310 -25.67 3.01 3.78
C GLY A 310 -24.57 2.96 2.71
N GLY A 311 -24.55 1.90 1.89
CA GLY A 311 -23.72 1.81 0.69
C GLY A 311 -24.26 2.65 -0.47
N ARG A 312 -23.55 2.59 -1.60
CA ARG A 312 -23.86 3.38 -2.81
C ARG A 312 -24.83 2.70 -3.78
N ALA A 313 -25.29 1.50 -3.49
CA ALA A 313 -26.20 0.73 -4.33
C ALA A 313 -27.37 0.16 -3.50
N THR A 314 -28.40 -0.35 -4.19
CA THR A 314 -29.54 -1.00 -3.54
C THR A 314 -29.05 -2.18 -2.69
N VAL A 315 -29.50 -2.28 -1.45
CA VAL A 315 -29.16 -3.40 -0.56
C VAL A 315 -29.60 -4.72 -1.19
N LYS A 316 -28.76 -5.76 -1.07
CA LYS A 316 -29.04 -7.12 -1.55
C LYS A 316 -28.84 -8.13 -0.42
N THR A 317 -29.65 -9.20 -0.44
CA THR A 317 -29.44 -10.34 0.46
C THR A 317 -28.30 -11.20 -0.02
N ASP A 318 -27.74 -12.03 0.87
CA ASP A 318 -26.64 -12.93 0.55
C ASP A 318 -27.00 -13.90 -0.57
N ASP A 319 -28.23 -14.44 -0.58
CA ASP A 319 -28.71 -15.32 -1.65
C ASP A 319 -28.82 -14.60 -3.00
N GLN A 320 -29.25 -13.34 -3.00
CA GLN A 320 -29.29 -12.52 -4.23
C GLN A 320 -27.88 -12.29 -4.78
N LEU A 321 -26.91 -12.03 -3.90
CA LEU A 321 -25.51 -11.83 -4.30
C LEU A 321 -24.92 -13.11 -4.89
N LYS A 322 -25.11 -14.26 -4.22
CA LYS A 322 -24.63 -15.57 -4.69
C LYS A 322 -25.24 -15.94 -6.04
N ALA A 323 -26.55 -15.76 -6.20
CA ALA A 323 -27.25 -16.06 -7.45
C ALA A 323 -26.73 -15.21 -8.62
N VAL A 324 -26.43 -13.93 -8.38
CA VAL A 324 -25.88 -13.04 -9.40
C VAL A 324 -24.41 -13.36 -9.69
N ALA A 325 -23.61 -13.71 -8.69
CA ALA A 325 -22.18 -13.95 -8.84
C ALA A 325 -21.85 -15.19 -9.71
N LYS A 326 -22.63 -16.27 -9.58
CA LYS A 326 -22.36 -17.55 -10.30
C LYS A 326 -22.34 -17.41 -11.81
N ASP A 327 -23.26 -16.61 -12.36
CA ASP A 327 -23.48 -16.49 -13.80
C ASP A 327 -23.32 -15.05 -14.31
N TYR A 328 -22.58 -14.21 -13.58
CA TYR A 328 -22.51 -12.77 -13.86
C TYR A 328 -22.08 -12.44 -15.30
N HIS A 329 -21.09 -13.18 -15.82
CA HIS A 329 -20.55 -13.01 -17.17
C HIS A 329 -21.13 -14.01 -18.19
N THR A 330 -22.19 -14.76 -17.83
CA THR A 330 -22.87 -15.68 -18.74
C THR A 330 -23.90 -14.90 -19.57
N PRO A 331 -23.87 -14.96 -20.91
CA PRO A 331 -24.89 -14.32 -21.75
C PRO A 331 -26.29 -14.84 -21.39
N LYS A 332 -27.24 -13.94 -21.12
CA LYS A 332 -28.64 -14.32 -20.97
C LYS A 332 -29.21 -14.66 -22.36
N LYS A 333 -29.79 -15.85 -22.48
CA LYS A 333 -30.46 -16.31 -23.70
C LYS A 333 -31.72 -15.50 -24.00
#